data_AF-A0A932DPS0-F1
#
_entry.id   AF-A0A932DPS0-F1
#
_cell.length_a   1.000
_cell.length_b   1.000
_cell.length_c   1.000
_cell.angle_alpha   90.00
_cell.angle_beta   90.00
_cell.angle_gamma   90.00
#
_symmetry.space_group_name_H-M   'P 1'
#
loop_
_entity.id
_entity.type
_entity.pdbx_description
1 polymer ?
#
loop_
_entity_poly.entity_id
_entity_poly.type
_entity_poly.pdbx_seq_one_letter_code
_entity_poly.pdbx_strand_id
1 'polypeptide(L)'
;MATEWVQTSCGMCYVGCGVRVQVEDGIALGIEGDPNHPQNRGNMCAKGKAGLMNLYNPYRVKAPLKRTNPEKGLHADPGWQEISWEEALDTVGSKLQAIRDNPKQLYIQGWEITGDSHLWLHAFASAFGTPHYSSNGSPTCGKVIHPVEFFAAGGFHQQPDLHYCNYCILVGTQFAIAARASFNHILRDMADARARGMKLVVVDPIGGFAGSKADQWVPIRPGTDTAFALSMLHVLLNELGIYDAEFLKHKSNAPYLV
;
A
#
# COMPACT_ATOMS: atom_id res chain seq x y z
N MET A 1 -21.31 33.00 -3.02
CA MET A 1 -20.93 31.78 -2.27
C MET A 1 -19.43 31.63 -2.42
N ALA A 2 -18.71 31.46 -1.31
CA ALA A 2 -17.25 31.37 -1.34
C ALA A 2 -16.87 29.89 -1.51
N THR A 3 -16.46 29.52 -2.71
CA THR A 3 -15.86 28.21 -2.96
C THR A 3 -14.38 28.29 -2.64
N GLU A 4 -13.90 27.40 -1.78
CA GLU A 4 -12.47 27.24 -1.49
C GLU A 4 -11.97 25.85 -1.85
N TRP A 5 -10.67 25.74 -2.11
CA TRP A 5 -9.98 24.47 -2.36
C TRP A 5 -8.99 24.21 -1.25
N VAL A 6 -9.25 23.17 -0.46
CA VAL A 6 -8.42 22.78 0.68
C VAL A 6 -7.51 21.63 0.27
N GLN A 7 -6.19 21.82 0.38
CA GLN A 7 -5.21 20.77 0.09
C GLN A 7 -5.16 19.74 1.23
N THR A 8 -5.09 18.46 0.87
CA THR A 8 -4.97 17.35 1.81
C THR A 8 -4.39 16.10 1.11
N SER A 9 -4.35 14.96 1.81
CA SER A 9 -3.91 13.69 1.25
C SER A 9 -5.04 12.67 1.19
N CYS A 10 -5.10 11.90 0.11
CA CYS A 10 -6.09 10.85 -0.07
C CYS A 10 -5.78 9.64 0.82
N GLY A 11 -6.65 9.38 1.80
CA GLY A 11 -6.59 8.20 2.69
C GLY A 11 -7.29 6.94 2.19
N MET A 12 -7.72 6.88 0.91
CA MET A 12 -8.47 5.72 0.38
C MET A 12 -7.61 4.46 0.15
N CYS A 13 -6.28 4.61 0.20
CA CYS A 13 -5.32 3.53 0.31
C CYS A 13 -3.99 4.09 0.85
N TYR A 14 -3.03 3.21 1.11
CA TYR A 14 -1.71 3.53 1.67
C TYR A 14 -0.77 4.34 0.74
N VAL A 15 -1.26 4.91 -0.36
CA VAL A 15 -0.40 5.64 -1.32
C VAL A 15 -0.27 7.12 -0.94
N GLY A 16 -1.30 7.70 -0.32
CA GLY A 16 -1.25 9.08 0.16
C GLY A 16 -1.15 10.14 -0.94
N CYS A 17 -1.84 9.95 -2.08
CA CYS A 17 -1.81 10.92 -3.18
C CYS A 17 -2.27 12.32 -2.73
N GLY A 18 -1.58 13.37 -3.18
CA GLY A 18 -2.00 14.76 -2.92
C GLY A 18 -3.30 15.10 -3.66
N VAL A 19 -4.25 15.65 -2.92
CA VAL A 19 -5.58 15.99 -3.42
C VAL A 19 -6.00 17.36 -2.89
N ARG A 20 -7.01 17.94 -3.53
CA ARG A 20 -7.71 19.13 -3.06
C ARG A 20 -9.20 18.86 -2.96
N VAL A 21 -9.81 19.36 -1.91
CA VAL A 21 -11.25 19.21 -1.64
C VAL A 21 -11.92 20.54 -1.92
N GLN A 22 -12.95 20.53 -2.75
CA GLN A 22 -13.81 21.69 -2.97
C GLN A 22 -14.75 21.82 -1.78
N VAL A 23 -14.73 22.97 -1.12
CA VAL A 23 -15.59 23.28 0.02
C VAL A 23 -16.42 24.51 -0.32
N GLU A 24 -17.73 24.42 -0.08
CA GLU A 24 -18.68 25.52 -0.22
C GLU A 24 -19.55 25.58 1.03
N ASP A 25 -19.57 26.74 1.68
CA ASP A 25 -20.32 26.97 2.93
C ASP A 25 -20.08 25.89 4.01
N GLY A 26 -18.82 25.42 4.13
CA GLY A 26 -18.40 24.40 5.08
C GLY A 26 -18.72 22.95 4.67
N ILE A 27 -19.30 22.74 3.47
CA ILE A 27 -19.67 21.43 2.94
C ILE A 27 -18.65 21.02 1.88
N ALA A 28 -18.05 19.84 2.04
CA ALA A 28 -17.17 19.26 1.03
C ALA A 28 -17.98 18.69 -0.14
N LEU A 29 -17.78 19.22 -1.36
CA LEU A 29 -18.58 18.89 -2.55
C LEU A 29 -17.84 17.99 -3.55
N GLY A 30 -16.53 18.09 -3.62
CA GLY A 30 -15.72 17.35 -4.60
C GLY A 30 -14.30 17.12 -4.14
N ILE A 31 -13.64 16.12 -4.73
CA ILE A 31 -12.22 15.85 -4.53
C ILE A 31 -11.56 15.72 -5.90
N GLU A 32 -10.46 16.44 -6.09
CA GLU A 32 -9.61 16.37 -7.27
C GLU A 32 -8.17 16.07 -6.87
N GLY A 33 -7.37 15.53 -7.80
CA GLY A 33 -5.93 15.46 -7.59
C GLY A 33 -5.34 16.87 -7.56
N ASP A 34 -4.40 17.11 -6.66
CA ASP A 34 -3.70 18.40 -6.61
C ASP A 34 -2.70 18.51 -7.78
N PRO A 35 -2.89 19.47 -8.71
CA PRO A 35 -1.97 19.66 -9.84
C PRO A 35 -0.53 19.97 -9.41
N ASN A 36 -0.34 20.57 -8.23
CA ASN A 36 0.96 20.96 -7.71
C ASN A 36 1.67 19.84 -6.94
N HIS A 37 0.99 18.71 -6.69
CA HIS A 37 1.60 17.62 -5.96
C HIS A 37 2.66 16.90 -6.85
N PRO A 38 3.91 16.73 -6.36
CA PRO A 38 5.03 16.32 -7.21
C PRO A 38 4.89 14.89 -7.77
N GLN A 39 4.17 14.02 -7.06
CA GLN A 39 4.05 12.61 -7.42
C GLN A 39 2.91 12.36 -8.42
N ASN A 40 1.65 12.54 -8.01
CA ASN A 40 0.49 12.29 -8.87
C ASN A 40 0.17 13.43 -9.86
N ARG A 41 0.68 14.66 -9.69
CA ARG A 41 0.55 15.75 -10.69
C ARG A 41 -0.89 15.99 -11.16
N GLY A 42 -1.84 16.03 -10.22
CA GLY A 42 -3.27 16.16 -10.51
C GLY A 42 -4.01 14.85 -10.83
N ASN A 43 -3.31 13.73 -11.02
CA ASN A 43 -3.96 12.44 -11.27
C ASN A 43 -4.69 11.93 -10.03
N MET A 44 -5.84 11.31 -10.27
CA MET A 44 -6.67 10.75 -9.22
C MET A 44 -7.43 9.53 -9.73
N CYS A 45 -7.44 8.44 -8.96
CA CYS A 45 -8.21 7.25 -9.29
C CYS A 45 -9.67 7.37 -8.82
N ALA A 46 -10.53 6.50 -9.34
CA ALA A 46 -11.96 6.47 -8.99
C ALA A 46 -12.20 6.29 -7.48
N LYS A 47 -11.37 5.49 -6.79
CA LYS A 47 -11.44 5.32 -5.33
C LYS A 47 -11.23 6.64 -4.59
N GLY A 48 -10.26 7.43 -5.04
CA GLY A 48 -10.00 8.75 -4.46
C GLY A 48 -11.20 9.69 -4.64
N LYS A 49 -11.74 9.77 -5.86
CA LYS A 49 -12.93 10.59 -6.15
C LYS A 49 -14.15 10.19 -5.30
N ALA A 50 -14.28 8.90 -5.04
CA ALA A 50 -15.31 8.33 -4.16
C ALA A 50 -15.13 8.65 -2.67
N GLY A 51 -14.04 9.31 -2.25
CA GLY A 51 -13.70 9.51 -0.84
C GLY A 51 -14.78 10.24 -0.02
N LEU A 52 -15.54 11.15 -0.62
CA LEU A 52 -16.64 11.85 0.06
C LEU A 52 -17.76 10.91 0.53
N MET A 53 -17.93 9.76 -0.11
CA MET A 53 -18.93 8.78 0.31
C MET A 53 -18.61 8.20 1.68
N ASN A 54 -17.34 8.19 2.12
CA ASN A 54 -16.99 7.81 3.49
C ASN A 54 -17.33 8.90 4.50
N LEU A 55 -17.12 10.18 4.15
CA LEU A 55 -17.44 11.32 5.01
C LEU A 55 -18.95 11.39 5.27
N TYR A 56 -19.75 11.23 4.20
CA TYR A 56 -21.21 11.30 4.24
C TYR A 56 -21.90 9.94 4.35
N ASN A 57 -21.18 8.89 4.73
CA ASN A 57 -21.79 7.57 4.91
C ASN A 57 -22.87 7.64 6.01
N PRO A 58 -24.13 7.28 5.73
CA PRO A 58 -25.21 7.33 6.72
C PRO A 58 -24.97 6.38 7.91
N TYR A 59 -24.13 5.36 7.74
CA TYR A 59 -23.73 4.39 8.75
C TYR A 59 -22.41 4.73 9.46
N ARG A 60 -21.83 5.92 9.22
CA ARG A 60 -20.61 6.34 9.90
C ARG A 60 -20.84 6.43 11.41
N VAL A 61 -19.95 5.82 12.20
CA VAL A 61 -19.95 5.95 13.67
C VAL A 61 -19.55 7.39 14.03
N LYS A 62 -20.41 8.10 14.76
CA LYS A 62 -20.26 9.53 15.10
C LYS A 62 -19.88 9.77 16.56
N ALA A 63 -20.02 8.77 17.41
CA ALA A 63 -19.73 8.83 18.84
C ALA A 63 -19.17 7.49 19.33
N PRO A 64 -18.47 7.45 20.47
CA PRO A 64 -18.04 6.22 21.10
C PRO A 64 -19.23 5.31 21.45
N LEU A 65 -19.06 4.01 21.24
CA LEU A 65 -20.09 3.00 21.50
C LEU A 65 -19.59 1.94 22.47
N LYS A 66 -20.48 1.46 23.34
CA LYS A 66 -20.24 0.38 24.30
C LYS A 66 -21.18 -0.78 24.07
N ARG A 67 -20.64 -1.99 24.05
CA ARG A 67 -21.40 -3.23 23.95
C ARG A 67 -22.16 -3.44 25.26
N THR A 68 -23.46 -3.75 25.19
CA THR A 68 -24.25 -4.12 26.38
C THR A 68 -24.44 -5.62 26.53
N ASN A 69 -24.45 -6.37 25.43
CA ASN A 69 -24.49 -7.83 25.48
C ASN A 69 -23.10 -8.39 25.86
N PRO A 70 -22.96 -9.19 26.93
CA PRO A 70 -21.68 -9.81 27.27
C PRO A 70 -21.24 -10.89 26.27
N GLU A 71 -22.18 -11.52 25.55
CA GLU A 71 -21.87 -12.55 24.56
C GLU A 71 -21.14 -11.97 23.35
N LYS A 72 -20.09 -12.66 22.89
CA LYS A 72 -19.29 -12.28 21.72
C LYS A 72 -19.30 -13.42 20.71
N GLY A 73 -19.58 -13.10 19.45
CA GLY A 73 -19.54 -14.05 18.35
C GLY A 73 -20.02 -13.42 17.05
N LEU A 74 -19.80 -14.12 15.92
CA LEU A 74 -20.22 -13.66 14.59
C LEU A 74 -21.74 -13.43 14.49
N HIS A 75 -22.52 -14.15 15.30
CA HIS A 75 -23.98 -14.12 15.31
C HIS A 75 -24.58 -13.51 16.58
N ALA A 76 -23.76 -13.01 17.51
CA ALA A 76 -24.24 -12.36 18.73
C ALA A 76 -24.48 -10.87 18.45
N ASP A 77 -25.69 -10.39 18.73
CA ASP A 77 -25.99 -8.95 18.67
C ASP A 77 -25.24 -8.24 19.81
N PRO A 78 -24.32 -7.30 19.52
CA PRO A 78 -23.60 -6.55 20.55
C PRO A 78 -24.49 -5.63 21.40
N GLY A 79 -25.66 -5.20 20.91
CA GLY A 79 -26.48 -4.21 21.62
C GLY A 79 -25.70 -2.92 21.91
N TRP A 80 -25.12 -2.31 20.87
CA TRP A 80 -24.31 -1.10 21.02
C TRP A 80 -25.14 0.06 21.59
N GLN A 81 -24.60 0.74 22.59
CA GLN A 81 -25.13 1.98 23.13
C GLN A 81 -24.10 3.10 23.02
N GLU A 82 -24.57 4.30 22.70
CA GLU A 82 -23.73 5.50 22.68
C GLU A 82 -23.32 5.90 24.08
N ILE A 83 -22.05 6.24 24.25
CA ILE A 83 -21.47 6.71 25.51
C ILE A 83 -20.62 7.97 25.27
N SER A 84 -20.31 8.71 26.33
CA SER A 84 -19.44 9.88 26.22
C SER A 84 -17.99 9.50 25.94
N TRP A 85 -17.21 10.44 25.40
CA TRP A 85 -15.76 10.28 25.26
C TRP A 85 -15.06 10.06 26.61
N GLU A 86 -15.51 10.74 27.66
CA GLU A 86 -15.01 10.56 29.02
C GLU A 86 -15.22 9.12 29.50
N GLU A 87 -16.43 8.58 29.41
CA GLU A 87 -16.71 7.18 29.80
C GLU A 87 -15.88 6.19 28.96
N ALA A 88 -15.74 6.43 27.66
CA ALA A 88 -15.00 5.54 26.77
C ALA A 88 -13.52 5.49 27.15
N LEU A 89 -12.91 6.66 27.37
CA LEU A 89 -11.51 6.78 27.75
C LEU A 89 -11.25 6.23 29.15
N ASP A 90 -12.13 6.48 30.12
CA ASP A 90 -12.03 5.93 31.47
C ASP A 90 -12.17 4.42 31.49
N THR A 91 -13.09 3.88 30.69
CA THR A 91 -13.28 2.42 30.56
C THR A 91 -12.01 1.76 30.03
N VAL A 92 -11.42 2.31 28.96
CA VAL A 92 -10.18 1.78 28.37
C VAL A 92 -8.99 2.00 29.33
N GLY A 93 -8.87 3.19 29.91
CA GLY A 93 -7.81 3.56 30.86
C GLY A 93 -7.80 2.67 32.09
N SER A 94 -8.96 2.37 32.67
CA SER A 94 -9.08 1.46 33.82
C SER A 94 -8.60 0.05 33.50
N LYS A 95 -8.90 -0.45 32.29
CA LYS A 95 -8.43 -1.76 31.85
C LYS A 95 -6.91 -1.78 31.62
N LEU A 96 -6.36 -0.69 31.09
CA LEU A 96 -4.91 -0.53 30.92
C LEU A 96 -4.19 -0.43 32.27
N GLN A 97 -4.75 0.29 33.25
CA GLN A 97 -4.21 0.36 34.62
C GLN A 97 -4.18 -1.02 35.29
N ALA A 98 -5.25 -1.82 35.13
CA ALA A 98 -5.34 -3.15 35.73
C ALA A 98 -4.26 -4.13 35.25
N ILE A 99 -3.68 -3.90 34.07
CA ILE A 99 -2.61 -4.73 33.49
C ILE A 99 -1.25 -4.02 33.51
N ARG A 100 -1.13 -2.89 34.23
CA ARG A 100 0.09 -2.06 34.22
C ARG A 100 1.33 -2.83 34.68
N ASP A 101 1.18 -3.67 35.70
CA ASP A 101 2.27 -4.50 36.26
C ASP A 101 2.57 -5.74 35.40
N ASN A 102 1.72 -6.06 34.42
CA ASN A 102 1.93 -7.13 33.46
C ASN A 102 1.58 -6.67 32.03
N PRO A 103 2.39 -5.77 31.44
CA PRO A 103 2.05 -5.11 30.18
C PRO A 103 1.96 -6.07 28.99
N LYS A 104 2.48 -7.30 29.10
CA LYS A 104 2.36 -8.36 28.09
C LYS A 104 0.91 -8.84 27.88
N GLN A 105 -0.03 -8.47 28.74
CA GLN A 105 -1.45 -8.76 28.51
C GLN A 105 -2.09 -7.82 27.47
N LEU A 106 -1.43 -6.72 27.10
CA LEU A 106 -1.89 -5.80 26.08
C LEU A 106 -1.37 -6.22 24.70
N TYR A 107 -2.27 -6.49 23.75
CA TYR A 107 -1.96 -6.63 22.33
C TYR A 107 -2.53 -5.43 21.56
N ILE A 108 -1.69 -4.72 20.81
CA ILE A 108 -2.10 -3.60 19.97
C ILE A 108 -1.99 -4.02 18.50
N GLN A 109 -3.08 -3.91 17.77
CA GLN A 109 -3.14 -4.22 16.34
C GLN A 109 -3.67 -3.03 15.54
N GLY A 110 -3.03 -2.73 14.42
CA GLY A 110 -3.51 -1.76 13.45
C GLY A 110 -3.17 -2.17 12.02
N TRP A 111 -4.09 -1.94 11.09
CA TRP A 111 -3.82 -2.08 9.66
C TRP A 111 -3.67 -0.71 9.02
N GLU A 112 -2.61 0.00 9.42
CA GLU A 112 -2.30 1.33 8.90
C GLU A 112 -0.80 1.39 8.62
N ILE A 113 -0.44 1.64 7.36
CA ILE A 113 0.94 1.78 6.90
C ILE A 113 1.28 3.28 6.70
N THR A 114 0.26 4.13 6.63
CA THR A 114 0.38 5.56 6.30
C THR A 114 -0.23 6.46 7.35
N GLY A 115 0.50 7.51 7.73
CA GLY A 115 0.04 8.53 8.68
C GLY A 115 0.51 8.30 10.12
N ASP A 116 0.18 9.25 10.97
CA ASP A 116 0.79 9.37 12.30
C ASP A 116 0.39 8.27 13.27
N SER A 117 -0.72 7.55 13.02
CA SER A 117 -1.20 6.50 13.91
C SER A 117 -0.22 5.32 14.04
N HIS A 118 0.54 4.99 13.00
CA HIS A 118 1.63 4.00 13.10
C HIS A 118 2.68 4.43 14.14
N LEU A 119 3.09 5.70 14.08
CA LEU A 119 4.05 6.27 15.00
C LEU A 119 3.48 6.31 16.42
N TRP A 120 2.27 6.83 16.59
CA TRP A 120 1.63 6.99 17.90
C TRP A 120 1.32 5.66 18.58
N LEU A 121 0.85 4.65 17.84
CA LEU A 121 0.56 3.33 18.42
C LEU A 121 1.85 2.60 18.80
N HIS A 122 2.93 2.73 18.02
CA HIS A 122 4.23 2.17 18.38
C HIS A 122 4.84 2.88 19.60
N ALA A 123 4.77 4.22 19.64
CA ALA A 123 5.22 5.00 20.78
C ALA A 123 4.42 4.65 22.04
N PHE A 124 3.10 4.51 21.93
CA PHE A 124 2.24 4.09 23.03
C PHE A 124 2.58 2.67 23.50
N ALA A 125 2.74 1.70 22.59
CA ALA A 125 3.13 0.33 22.95
C ALA A 125 4.47 0.31 23.72
N SER A 126 5.44 1.09 23.23
CA SER A 126 6.76 1.24 23.85
C SER A 126 6.68 1.88 25.24
N ALA A 127 5.91 2.96 25.38
CA ALA A 127 5.72 3.66 26.65
C ALA A 127 4.94 2.81 27.68
N PHE A 128 3.96 2.03 27.21
CA PHE A 128 3.24 1.08 28.04
C PHE A 128 4.12 -0.13 28.42
N GLY A 129 5.13 -0.45 27.61
CA GLY A 129 6.05 -1.57 27.84
C GLY A 129 5.53 -2.91 27.33
N THR A 130 4.55 -2.92 26.42
CA THR A 130 4.12 -4.16 25.77
C THR A 130 5.00 -4.45 24.54
N PRO A 131 5.57 -5.66 24.41
CA PRO A 131 6.24 -6.09 23.18
C PRO A 131 5.22 -6.54 22.12
N HIS A 132 3.94 -6.62 22.47
CA HIS A 132 2.89 -7.19 21.62
C HIS A 132 2.21 -6.11 20.80
N TYR A 133 2.96 -5.63 19.82
CA TYR A 133 2.51 -4.64 18.85
C TYR A 133 2.59 -5.21 17.45
N SER A 134 1.50 -5.06 16.69
CA SER A 134 1.46 -5.38 15.28
C SER A 134 0.75 -4.26 14.55
N SER A 135 1.53 -3.30 14.07
CA SER A 135 1.12 -2.51 12.91
C SER A 135 2.11 -2.76 11.79
N ASN A 136 1.62 -2.60 10.56
CA ASN A 136 2.30 -2.90 9.30
C ASN A 136 2.18 -4.35 8.86
N GLY A 137 1.67 -4.54 7.64
CA GLY A 137 2.37 -5.29 6.60
C GLY A 137 2.69 -6.78 6.77
N SER A 138 2.43 -7.48 7.87
CA SER A 138 2.75 -8.92 7.90
C SER A 138 2.01 -9.67 9.00
N PRO A 139 1.33 -10.80 8.69
CA PRO A 139 1.62 -11.73 7.58
C PRO A 139 0.98 -11.43 6.21
N THR A 140 0.15 -10.40 6.08
CA THR A 140 -0.80 -10.29 4.97
C THR A 140 -0.39 -9.41 3.78
N CYS A 141 0.57 -8.49 3.91
CA CYS A 141 0.89 -7.52 2.85
C CYS A 141 2.39 -7.35 2.60
N GLY A 142 2.90 -7.95 1.53
CA GLY A 142 4.27 -7.72 1.10
C GLY A 142 5.35 -8.43 1.93
N LYS A 143 4.96 -9.34 2.85
CA LYS A 143 5.87 -10.16 3.68
C LYS A 143 7.06 -10.73 2.93
N VAL A 144 6.85 -11.23 1.70
CA VAL A 144 7.89 -11.88 0.89
C VAL A 144 8.63 -10.86 0.01
N ILE A 145 7.93 -9.85 -0.51
CA ILE A 145 8.54 -8.93 -1.49
C ILE A 145 9.49 -7.92 -0.82
N HIS A 146 9.17 -7.39 0.37
CA HIS A 146 10.00 -6.36 1.01
C HIS A 146 11.39 -6.86 1.41
N PRO A 147 11.56 -8.05 2.03
CA PRO A 147 12.89 -8.57 2.30
C PRO A 147 13.69 -8.83 1.03
N VAL A 148 13.04 -9.33 -0.03
CA VAL A 148 13.70 -9.57 -1.33
C VAL A 148 14.15 -8.25 -1.97
N GLU A 149 13.29 -7.24 -2.00
CA GLU A 149 13.61 -5.89 -2.50
C GLU A 149 14.75 -5.25 -1.67
N PHE A 150 14.76 -5.47 -0.35
CA PHE A 150 15.83 -5.00 0.53
C PHE A 150 17.16 -5.71 0.28
N PHE A 151 17.17 -7.04 0.16
CA PHE A 151 18.40 -7.80 -0.09
C PHE A 151 18.95 -7.59 -1.51
N ALA A 152 18.08 -7.41 -2.50
CA ALA A 152 18.50 -7.25 -3.89
C ALA A 152 18.92 -5.81 -4.23
N ALA A 153 18.24 -4.80 -3.67
CA ALA A 153 18.41 -3.41 -4.07
C ALA A 153 18.53 -2.40 -2.91
N GLY A 154 18.52 -2.88 -1.66
CA GLY A 154 18.80 -2.03 -0.48
C GLY A 154 17.64 -1.14 -0.03
N GLY A 155 16.42 -1.32 -0.53
CA GLY A 155 15.28 -0.48 -0.12
C GLY A 155 13.97 -1.24 0.08
N PHE A 156 13.10 -0.67 0.91
CA PHE A 156 11.82 -1.28 1.34
C PHE A 156 10.80 -1.45 0.21
N HIS A 157 10.82 -0.52 -0.74
CA HIS A 157 9.98 -0.55 -1.92
C HIS A 157 10.74 -0.08 -3.14
N GLN A 158 10.73 -0.88 -4.21
CA GLN A 158 11.41 -0.55 -5.47
C GLN A 158 10.40 -0.26 -6.58
N GLN A 159 10.80 0.63 -7.48
CA GLN A 159 10.03 0.99 -8.67
C GLN A 159 10.97 0.98 -9.87
N PRO A 160 10.53 0.46 -11.04
CA PRO A 160 11.28 0.61 -12.27
C PRO A 160 11.44 2.10 -12.60
N ASP A 161 12.63 2.46 -13.07
CA ASP A 161 12.89 3.79 -13.60
C ASP A 161 12.27 3.92 -15.01
N LEU A 162 10.98 4.26 -15.03
CA LEU A 162 10.20 4.36 -16.26
C LEU A 162 10.64 5.51 -17.17
N HIS A 163 11.52 6.42 -16.73
CA HIS A 163 12.03 7.49 -17.57
C HIS A 163 13.10 7.00 -18.54
N TYR A 164 13.87 5.98 -18.15
CA TYR A 164 14.97 5.41 -18.96
C TYR A 164 14.77 3.94 -19.35
N CYS A 165 13.78 3.26 -18.78
CA CYS A 165 13.50 1.87 -19.12
C CYS A 165 13.08 1.71 -20.60
N ASN A 166 13.73 0.77 -21.29
CA ASN A 166 13.43 0.39 -22.68
C ASN A 166 12.70 -0.96 -22.78
N TYR A 167 12.76 -1.78 -21.73
CA TYR A 167 12.14 -3.10 -21.69
C TYR A 167 11.69 -3.41 -20.25
N CYS A 168 10.39 -3.55 -20.03
CA CYS A 168 9.79 -3.79 -18.72
C CYS A 168 9.04 -5.11 -18.72
N ILE A 169 9.34 -5.98 -17.76
CA ILE A 169 8.62 -7.24 -17.54
C ILE A 169 7.88 -7.13 -16.21
N LEU A 170 6.55 -7.22 -16.25
CA LEU A 170 5.71 -7.28 -15.07
C LEU A 170 5.33 -8.74 -14.81
N VAL A 171 5.77 -9.29 -13.67
CA VAL A 171 5.44 -10.66 -13.26
C VAL A 171 4.41 -10.63 -12.14
N GLY A 172 3.20 -11.14 -12.40
CA GLY A 172 2.09 -11.25 -11.44
C GLY A 172 1.64 -9.91 -10.82
N THR A 173 1.86 -8.79 -11.51
CA THR A 173 1.63 -7.45 -10.96
C THR A 173 0.94 -6.54 -11.97
N GLN A 174 0.07 -5.67 -11.46
CA GLN A 174 -0.65 -4.66 -12.23
C GLN A 174 -0.02 -3.26 -12.05
N PHE A 175 1.28 -3.23 -11.77
CA PHE A 175 2.06 -2.05 -11.42
C PHE A 175 1.98 -0.98 -12.50
N ALA A 176 1.77 0.27 -12.09
CA ALA A 176 1.61 1.43 -12.97
C ALA A 176 0.46 1.35 -13.99
N ILE A 177 -0.42 0.34 -13.90
CA ILE A 177 -1.53 0.14 -14.86
C ILE A 177 -2.89 0.05 -14.16
N ALA A 178 -3.02 -0.66 -13.04
CA ALA A 178 -4.28 -0.74 -12.31
C ALA A 178 -4.17 -0.88 -10.79
N ALA A 179 -3.07 -1.42 -10.26
CA ALA A 179 -2.91 -1.64 -8.83
C ALA A 179 -1.44 -1.55 -8.39
N ARG A 180 -1.18 -1.94 -7.13
CA ARG A 180 0.09 -1.83 -6.40
C ARG A 180 0.41 -0.39 -5.91
N ALA A 181 1.39 -0.30 -5.02
CA ALA A 181 1.92 0.95 -4.50
C ALA A 181 2.24 1.93 -5.63
N SER A 182 2.06 3.22 -5.35
CA SER A 182 2.41 4.33 -6.25
C SER A 182 1.65 4.37 -7.57
N PHE A 183 0.60 3.57 -7.80
CA PHE A 183 -0.14 3.53 -9.06
C PHE A 183 -0.40 4.92 -9.68
N ASN A 184 -1.02 5.85 -8.94
CA ASN A 184 -1.31 7.20 -9.46
C ASN A 184 -0.07 8.10 -9.61
N HIS A 185 1.04 7.77 -8.96
CA HIS A 185 2.29 8.56 -9.03
C HIS A 185 2.97 8.31 -10.38
N ILE A 186 2.99 7.05 -10.81
CA ILE A 186 3.79 6.57 -11.95
C ILE A 186 2.97 6.15 -13.18
N LEU A 187 1.63 6.15 -13.10
CA LEU A 187 0.76 5.80 -14.22
C LEU A 187 1.12 6.59 -15.49
N ARG A 188 1.35 7.90 -15.33
CA ARG A 188 1.75 8.76 -16.44
C ARG A 188 3.14 8.40 -16.95
N ASP A 189 4.08 8.13 -16.06
CA ASP A 189 5.45 7.74 -16.45
C ASP A 189 5.45 6.42 -17.23
N MET A 190 4.58 5.46 -16.88
CA MET A 190 4.39 4.21 -17.64
C MET A 190 3.77 4.46 -19.01
N ALA A 191 2.77 5.34 -19.09
CA ALA A 191 2.15 5.71 -20.37
C ALA A 191 3.18 6.39 -21.29
N ASP A 192 3.96 7.34 -20.76
CA ASP A 192 5.00 8.05 -21.49
C ASP A 192 6.12 7.08 -21.91
N ALA A 193 6.52 6.14 -21.05
CA ALA A 193 7.52 5.13 -21.40
C ALA A 193 7.09 4.27 -22.58
N ARG A 194 5.85 3.78 -22.57
CA ARG A 194 5.29 3.01 -23.69
C ARG A 194 5.18 3.86 -24.95
N ALA A 195 4.78 5.13 -24.83
CA ALA A 195 4.71 6.05 -25.97
C ALA A 195 6.09 6.35 -26.58
N ARG A 196 7.16 6.37 -25.77
CA ARG A 196 8.55 6.45 -26.24
C ARG A 196 9.06 5.17 -26.91
N GLY A 197 8.32 4.06 -26.83
CA GLY A 197 8.69 2.77 -27.43
C GLY A 197 9.24 1.74 -26.44
N MET A 198 9.13 1.96 -25.13
CA MET A 198 9.47 0.92 -24.14
C MET A 198 8.61 -0.33 -24.38
N LYS A 199 9.24 -1.48 -24.53
CA LYS A 199 8.55 -2.77 -24.65
C LYS A 199 8.00 -3.19 -23.29
N LEU A 200 6.71 -3.50 -23.22
CA LEU A 200 6.06 -4.01 -22.02
C LEU A 200 5.64 -5.47 -22.21
N VAL A 201 6.19 -6.36 -21.38
CA VAL A 201 5.76 -7.76 -21.28
C VAL A 201 5.08 -7.98 -19.94
N VAL A 202 3.93 -8.66 -19.96
CA VAL A 202 3.18 -9.03 -18.75
C VAL A 202 3.10 -10.53 -18.65
N VAL A 203 3.65 -11.09 -17.58
CA VAL A 203 3.61 -12.51 -17.24
C VAL A 203 2.61 -12.66 -16.10
N ASP A 204 1.41 -13.10 -16.42
CA ASP A 204 0.29 -13.16 -15.46
C ASP A 204 -0.67 -14.27 -15.91
N PRO A 205 -1.18 -15.13 -15.02
CA PRO A 205 -2.19 -16.12 -15.38
C PRO A 205 -3.47 -15.47 -15.93
N ILE A 206 -3.74 -14.19 -15.61
CA ILE A 206 -4.92 -13.46 -16.04
C ILE A 206 -4.50 -12.31 -16.97
N GLY A 207 -5.10 -12.26 -18.15
CA GLY A 207 -4.95 -11.17 -19.13
C GLY A 207 -5.70 -9.91 -18.72
N GLY A 208 -5.48 -9.43 -17.50
CA GLY A 208 -6.16 -8.28 -16.90
C GLY A 208 -5.73 -6.93 -17.50
N PHE A 209 -5.85 -5.87 -16.71
CA PHE A 209 -5.55 -4.51 -17.17
C PHE A 209 -4.14 -4.37 -17.72
N ALA A 210 -3.12 -4.89 -17.02
CA ALA A 210 -1.73 -4.87 -17.48
C ALA A 210 -1.56 -5.63 -18.80
N GLY A 211 -2.08 -6.87 -18.88
CA GLY A 211 -2.01 -7.69 -20.10
C GLY A 211 -2.65 -7.00 -21.31
N SER A 212 -3.79 -6.33 -21.11
CA SER A 212 -4.49 -5.59 -22.17
C SER A 212 -3.73 -4.37 -22.72
N LYS A 213 -2.71 -3.91 -21.99
CA LYS A 213 -1.83 -2.79 -22.36
C LYS A 213 -0.42 -3.25 -22.70
N ALA A 214 -0.10 -4.53 -22.53
CA ALA A 214 1.22 -5.06 -22.83
C ALA A 214 1.40 -5.22 -24.34
N ASP A 215 2.65 -5.16 -24.78
CA ASP A 215 3.01 -5.62 -26.11
C ASP A 215 2.91 -7.14 -26.23
N GLN A 216 3.14 -7.84 -25.12
CA GLN A 216 3.03 -9.28 -25.03
C GLN A 216 2.48 -9.66 -23.66
N TRP A 217 1.43 -10.47 -23.66
CA TRP A 217 0.94 -11.16 -22.48
C TRP A 217 1.35 -12.63 -22.54
N VAL A 218 1.96 -13.11 -21.46
CA VAL A 218 2.37 -14.51 -21.27
C VAL A 218 1.46 -15.13 -20.21
N PRO A 219 0.50 -16.00 -20.59
CA PRO A 219 -0.42 -16.67 -19.67
C PRO A 219 0.30 -17.79 -18.90
N ILE A 220 1.05 -17.42 -17.86
CA ILE A 220 1.80 -18.38 -17.06
C ILE A 220 0.87 -19.23 -16.20
N ARG A 221 1.25 -20.49 -15.91
CA ARG A 221 0.56 -21.31 -14.92
C ARG A 221 0.83 -20.74 -13.51
N PRO A 222 -0.19 -20.55 -12.66
CA PRO A 222 0.03 -20.05 -11.30
C PRO A 222 1.08 -20.88 -10.54
N GLY A 223 2.04 -20.19 -9.92
CA GLY A 223 3.10 -20.81 -9.12
C GLY A 223 4.28 -21.36 -9.93
N THR A 224 4.36 -21.09 -11.24
CA THR A 224 5.51 -21.50 -12.08
C THR A 224 6.45 -20.35 -12.45
N ASP A 225 6.34 -19.21 -11.79
CA ASP A 225 7.14 -18.00 -12.04
C ASP A 225 8.64 -18.24 -11.86
N THR A 226 9.03 -19.05 -10.86
CA THR A 226 10.44 -19.42 -10.63
C THR A 226 11.02 -20.21 -11.79
N ALA A 227 10.25 -21.14 -12.36
CA ALA A 227 10.71 -21.93 -13.51
C ALA A 227 10.91 -21.01 -14.73
N PHE A 228 9.97 -20.09 -14.97
CA PHE A 228 10.10 -19.07 -16.01
C PHE A 228 11.35 -18.21 -15.82
N ALA A 229 11.59 -17.68 -14.62
CA ALA A 229 12.77 -16.86 -14.32
C ALA A 229 14.09 -17.63 -14.50
N LEU A 230 14.17 -18.89 -14.04
CA LEU A 230 15.36 -19.74 -14.20
C LEU A 230 15.62 -20.08 -15.68
N SER A 231 14.59 -20.33 -16.47
CA SER A 231 14.73 -20.54 -17.91
C SER A 231 15.25 -19.29 -18.61
N MET A 232 14.77 -18.10 -18.26
CA MET A 232 15.31 -16.84 -18.79
C MET A 232 16.79 -16.67 -18.44
N LEU A 233 17.16 -16.93 -17.19
CA LEU A 233 18.56 -16.87 -16.76
C LEU A 233 19.43 -17.87 -17.53
N HIS A 234 18.94 -19.09 -17.79
CA HIS A 234 19.67 -20.09 -18.58
C HIS A 234 19.98 -19.58 -19.98
N VAL A 235 18.99 -19.01 -20.68
CA VAL A 235 19.16 -18.48 -22.04
C VAL A 235 20.11 -17.28 -22.03
N LEU A 236 19.93 -16.33 -21.11
CA LEU A 236 20.77 -15.12 -21.03
C LEU A 236 22.23 -15.45 -20.71
N LEU A 237 22.48 -16.34 -19.77
CA LEU A 237 23.84 -16.66 -19.30
C LEU A 237 24.55 -17.69 -20.17
N ASN A 238 23.88 -18.81 -20.49
CA ASN A 238 24.55 -19.98 -21.09
C ASN A 238 24.42 -20.05 -22.61
N GLU A 239 23.31 -19.57 -23.18
CA GLU A 239 23.10 -19.62 -24.63
C GLU A 239 23.57 -18.36 -25.32
N LEU A 240 23.22 -17.19 -24.78
CA LEU A 240 23.48 -15.89 -25.40
C LEU A 240 24.69 -15.16 -24.84
N GLY A 241 25.05 -15.40 -23.57
CA GLY A 241 26.10 -14.65 -22.88
C GLY A 241 25.80 -13.15 -22.75
N ILE A 242 24.52 -12.75 -22.68
CA ILE A 242 24.07 -11.36 -22.59
C ILE A 242 23.65 -11.06 -21.15
N TYR A 243 24.52 -10.40 -20.40
CA TYR A 243 24.29 -9.95 -19.04
C TYR A 243 25.25 -8.80 -18.69
N ASP A 244 24.93 -8.04 -17.63
CA ASP A 244 25.79 -6.95 -17.16
C ASP A 244 26.92 -7.50 -16.28
N ALA A 245 28.01 -7.91 -16.92
CA ALA A 245 29.18 -8.49 -16.25
C ALA A 245 29.85 -7.51 -15.28
N GLU A 246 29.92 -6.22 -15.63
CA GLU A 246 30.55 -5.19 -14.80
C GLU A 246 29.71 -4.93 -13.54
N PHE A 247 28.38 -4.85 -13.67
CA PHE A 247 27.49 -4.80 -12.51
C PHE A 247 27.68 -6.01 -11.61
N LEU A 248 27.62 -7.24 -12.15
CA LEU A 248 27.77 -8.45 -11.35
C LEU A 248 29.13 -8.47 -10.64
N LYS A 249 30.20 -8.05 -11.31
CA LYS A 249 31.55 -8.01 -10.76
C LYS A 249 31.71 -7.00 -9.63
N HIS A 250 31.07 -5.85 -9.73
CA HIS A 250 31.31 -4.73 -8.81
C HIS A 250 30.20 -4.52 -7.77
N LYS A 251 29.01 -5.09 -7.96
CA LYS A 251 27.80 -4.84 -7.16
C LYS A 251 27.13 -6.10 -6.62
N SER A 252 27.72 -7.27 -6.84
CA SER A 252 27.24 -8.53 -6.28
C SER A 252 28.40 -9.41 -5.78
N ASN A 253 28.06 -10.59 -5.27
CA ASN A 253 29.03 -11.61 -4.86
C ASN A 253 29.38 -12.61 -5.98
N ALA A 254 29.02 -12.33 -7.24
CA ALA A 254 29.32 -13.21 -8.37
C ALA A 254 30.81 -13.56 -8.58
N PRO A 255 31.80 -12.68 -8.31
CA PRO A 255 33.22 -13.02 -8.50
C PRO A 255 33.81 -13.98 -7.46
N TYR A 256 33.13 -14.20 -6.33
CA TYR A 256 33.65 -15.06 -5.28
C TYR A 256 33.49 -16.53 -5.69
N LEU A 257 34.59 -17.27 -5.66
CA LEU A 257 34.56 -18.73 -5.73
C LEU A 257 34.00 -19.26 -4.41
N VAL A 258 33.01 -20.16 -4.49
CA VAL A 258 32.39 -20.85 -3.34
C VAL A 258 32.88 -22.27 -3.27
#